data_AF-A0A7C6VVB7-F1
#
_entry.id   AF-A0A7C6VVB7-F1
#
_cell.length_a   1.000
_cell.length_b   1.000
_cell.length_c   1.000
_cell.angle_alpha   90.00
_cell.angle_beta   90.00
_cell.angle_gamma   90.00
#
_symmetry.space_group_name_H-M   'P 1'
#
loop_
_entity.id
_entity.type
_entity.pdbx_description
1 polymer ?
#
loop_
_entity_poly.entity_id
_entity_poly.type
_entity_poly.pdbx_seq_one_letter_code
_entity_poly.pdbx_strand_id
1 'polypeptide(L)'
;INYNLIESYIGISALENIGIDKLKDRIKELFDLEKIDNKDLNYLTNARSISILKEIVILINDIYESINMNMPIDVIEIDIKSIWNKLGEIIGETYQDELIDQLFSQFCLGK
;
A
#
# COMPACT_ATOMS: atom_id res chain seq x y z
N ILE A 1 13.16 12.79 19.30
CA ILE A 1 11.74 12.94 18.96
C ILE A 1 10.96 12.63 20.22
N ASN A 2 10.47 13.67 20.90
CA ASN A 2 9.78 13.57 22.20
C ASN A 2 8.31 13.23 21.91
N TYR A 3 7.88 12.00 22.19
CA TYR A 3 6.47 11.63 22.14
C TYR A 3 5.89 11.67 23.55
N ASN A 4 5.18 12.76 23.88
CA ASN A 4 4.25 12.81 24.99
C ASN A 4 3.11 11.82 24.72
N LEU A 5 3.17 10.63 25.30
CA LEU A 5 2.21 9.53 25.11
C LEU A 5 1.02 9.56 26.10
N ILE A 6 0.69 10.68 26.73
CA ILE A 6 -0.27 10.70 27.86
C ILE A 6 -1.31 11.83 27.80
N GLU A 7 -2.08 11.95 26.71
CA GLU A 7 -3.26 12.86 26.72
C GLU A 7 -4.60 12.24 26.26
N SER A 8 -4.69 10.92 26.03
CA SER A 8 -5.97 10.30 25.63
C SER A 8 -6.08 8.84 26.08
N TYR A 9 -6.64 8.61 27.27
CA TYR A 9 -7.02 7.27 27.73
C TYR A 9 -8.54 7.09 27.70
N ILE A 10 -8.99 5.88 27.34
CA ILE A 10 -10.42 5.51 27.35
C ILE A 10 -10.58 4.37 28.36
N GLY A 11 -11.32 4.62 29.44
CA GLY A 11 -11.71 3.57 30.38
C GLY A 11 -12.76 2.65 29.74
N ILE A 12 -12.50 1.35 29.76
CA ILE A 12 -13.41 0.32 29.23
C ILE A 12 -13.72 -0.75 30.28
N SER A 13 -14.93 -1.30 30.23
CA SER A 13 -15.30 -2.55 30.89
C SER A 13 -16.05 -3.42 29.91
N ALA A 14 -15.43 -4.50 29.45
CA ALA A 14 -16.05 -5.46 28.54
C ALA A 14 -17.20 -6.22 29.22
N LEU A 15 -17.10 -6.46 30.54
CA LEU A 15 -18.12 -7.15 31.32
C LEU A 15 -19.39 -6.31 31.45
N GLU A 16 -19.24 -5.01 31.68
CA GLU A 16 -20.35 -4.07 31.88
C GLU A 16 -20.76 -3.36 30.57
N ASN A 17 -20.12 -3.70 29.45
CA ASN A 17 -20.28 -3.06 28.15
C ASN A 17 -20.09 -1.52 28.18
N ILE A 18 -19.18 -1.03 29.01
CA ILE A 18 -18.89 0.39 29.20
C ILE A 18 -17.70 0.79 28.32
N GLY A 19 -17.85 1.89 27.58
CA GLY A 19 -16.74 2.53 26.85
C GLY A 19 -16.39 1.87 25.51
N ILE A 20 -17.08 0.81 25.10
CA ILE A 20 -16.88 0.13 23.81
C ILE A 20 -17.20 1.07 22.63
N ASP A 21 -18.28 1.85 22.71
CA ASP A 21 -18.63 2.81 21.66
C ASP A 21 -17.61 3.94 21.55
N LYS A 22 -17.16 4.47 22.69
CA LYS A 22 -16.11 5.51 22.73
C LYS A 22 -14.79 5.01 22.14
N LEU A 23 -14.43 3.74 22.40
CA LEU A 23 -13.28 3.12 21.78
C LEU A 23 -13.45 3.01 20.26
N LYS A 24 -14.62 2.58 19.80
CA LYS A 24 -14.95 2.47 18.37
C LYS A 24 -14.84 3.82 17.66
N ASP A 25 -15.39 4.87 18.24
CA ASP A 25 -15.36 6.20 17.64
C ASP A 25 -13.94 6.78 17.64
N ARG A 26 -13.15 6.56 18.70
CA ARG A 26 -11.74 6.97 18.70
C ARG A 26 -10.90 6.25 17.65
N ILE A 27 -11.18 4.97 17.40
CA ILE A 27 -10.54 4.21 16.31
C ILE A 27 -10.92 4.82 14.95
N LYS A 28 -12.21 5.16 14.73
CA LYS A 28 -12.63 5.80 13.47
C LYS A 28 -11.94 7.14 13.25
N GLU A 29 -11.82 7.96 14.29
CA GLU A 29 -11.11 9.24 14.24
C GLU A 29 -9.62 9.05 13.93
N LEU A 30 -8.97 8.08 14.57
CA LEU A 30 -7.53 7.84 14.41
C LEU A 30 -7.16 7.38 12.99
N PHE A 31 -8.04 6.63 12.35
CA PHE A 31 -7.86 6.15 10.98
C PHE A 31 -8.61 7.00 9.94
N ASP A 32 -9.21 8.12 10.34
CA ASP A 32 -9.93 9.05 9.47
C ASP A 32 -10.98 8.32 8.59
N LEU A 33 -11.63 7.28 9.15
CA LEU A 33 -12.47 6.33 8.41
C LEU A 33 -13.71 6.97 7.80
N GLU A 34 -14.10 8.16 8.26
CA GLU A 34 -15.21 8.93 7.70
C GLU A 34 -14.86 9.60 6.35
N LYS A 35 -13.57 9.79 6.05
CA LYS A 35 -13.10 10.32 4.75
C LYS A 35 -12.94 9.25 3.67
N ILE A 36 -13.15 7.98 4.02
CA ILE A 36 -13.03 6.83 3.11
C ILE A 36 -14.23 6.75 2.15
N ASP A 37 -15.28 7.54 2.38
CA ASP A 37 -16.61 7.36 1.77
C ASP A 37 -16.77 7.81 0.29
N ASN A 38 -15.72 8.25 -0.41
CA ASN A 38 -15.88 8.79 -1.78
C ASN A 38 -14.69 8.59 -2.74
N LYS A 39 -13.90 7.53 -2.56
CA LYS A 39 -13.01 7.07 -3.62
C LYS A 39 -13.29 5.60 -3.84
N ASP A 40 -13.47 5.19 -5.08
CA ASP A 40 -13.53 3.78 -5.47
C ASP A 40 -12.21 3.09 -5.05
N LEU A 41 -12.14 2.67 -3.79
CA LEU A 41 -10.99 1.98 -3.20
C LEU A 41 -10.88 0.52 -3.67
N ASN A 42 -11.85 0.08 -4.48
CA ASN A 42 -11.86 -1.23 -5.11
C ASN A 42 -10.80 -1.39 -6.22
N TYR A 43 -10.18 -0.31 -6.69
CA TYR A 43 -9.15 -0.41 -7.73
C TYR A 43 -7.74 -0.69 -7.19
N LEU A 44 -7.47 -0.36 -5.92
CA LEU A 44 -6.13 -0.45 -5.33
C LEU A 44 -6.21 -0.96 -3.88
N THR A 45 -6.60 -2.21 -3.70
CA THR A 45 -6.77 -2.81 -2.35
C THR A 45 -5.58 -3.69 -1.94
N ASN A 46 -4.80 -4.18 -2.90
CA ASN A 46 -3.66 -5.05 -2.61
C ASN A 46 -2.42 -4.24 -2.24
N ALA A 47 -1.94 -4.39 -1.00
CA ALA A 47 -0.71 -3.79 -0.51
C ALA A 47 0.51 -4.06 -1.42
N ARG A 48 0.57 -5.25 -2.05
CA ARG A 48 1.60 -5.58 -3.05
C ARG A 48 1.53 -4.66 -4.26
N SER A 49 0.37 -4.57 -4.91
CA SER A 49 0.18 -3.74 -6.11
C SER A 49 0.44 -2.26 -5.81
N ILE A 50 0.03 -1.78 -4.63
CA ILE A 50 0.31 -0.41 -4.18
C ILE A 50 1.83 -0.17 -4.05
N SER A 51 2.58 -1.12 -3.50
CA SER A 51 4.04 -1.01 -3.38
C SER A 51 4.71 -0.90 -4.76
N ILE A 52 4.33 -1.79 -5.68
CA ILE A 52 4.89 -1.80 -7.04
C ILE A 52 4.57 -0.49 -7.78
N LEU A 53 3.34 0.03 -7.65
CA LEU A 53 2.98 1.31 -8.26
C LEU A 53 3.76 2.49 -7.67
N LYS A 54 4.05 2.49 -6.37
CA LYS A 54 4.91 3.52 -5.76
C LYS A 54 6.33 3.47 -6.33
N GLU A 55 6.87 2.28 -6.55
CA GLU A 55 8.19 2.12 -7.18
C GLU A 55 8.18 2.61 -8.63
N ILE A 56 7.12 2.32 -9.40
CA ILE A 56 6.95 2.83 -10.77
C ILE A 56 6.94 4.37 -10.78
N VAL A 57 6.25 5.01 -9.84
CA VAL A 57 6.22 6.47 -9.74
C VAL A 57 7.63 7.04 -9.50
N ILE A 58 8.44 6.37 -8.70
CA ILE A 58 9.84 6.78 -8.47
C ILE A 58 10.63 6.68 -9.79
N LEU A 59 10.55 5.54 -10.49
CA LEU A 59 11.24 5.35 -11.78
C LEU A 59 10.83 6.38 -12.83
N ILE A 60 9.55 6.77 -12.87
CA ILE A 60 9.06 7.82 -13.78
C ILE A 60 9.72 9.17 -13.46
N ASN A 61 9.86 9.52 -12.17
CA ASN A 61 10.56 10.73 -11.77
C ASN A 61 12.05 10.69 -12.13
N ASP A 62 12.70 9.54 -11.96
CA ASP A 62 14.10 9.34 -12.32
C ASP A 62 14.32 9.49 -13.84
N ILE A 63 13.36 9.06 -14.66
CA ILE A 63 13.36 9.30 -16.11
C ILE A 63 13.28 10.80 -16.41
N TYR A 64 12.38 11.54 -15.76
CA TYR A 64 12.29 13.00 -15.96
C TYR A 64 13.60 13.71 -15.61
N GLU A 65 14.24 13.33 -14.50
CA GLU A 65 15.55 13.86 -14.12
C GLU A 65 16.64 13.47 -15.12
N SER A 66 16.65 12.22 -15.59
CA SER A 66 17.60 11.73 -16.59
C SER A 66 17.49 12.48 -17.92
N ILE A 67 16.25 12.80 -18.34
CA ILE A 67 15.98 13.64 -19.52
C ILE A 67 16.51 15.07 -19.28
N ASN A 68 16.26 15.67 -18.12
CA ASN A 68 16.74 17.01 -17.78
C ASN A 68 18.28 17.08 -17.72
N MET A 69 18.93 15.98 -17.32
CA MET A 69 20.39 15.82 -17.31
C MET A 69 20.96 15.45 -18.69
N ASN A 70 20.11 15.35 -19.72
CA ASN A 70 20.50 15.04 -21.08
C ASN A 70 21.25 13.69 -21.18
N MET A 71 20.87 12.72 -20.34
CA MET A 71 21.46 11.38 -20.33
C MET A 71 21.22 10.65 -21.65
N PRO A 72 22.11 9.70 -22.03
CA PRO A 72 21.90 8.86 -23.19
C PRO A 72 20.56 8.12 -23.13
N ILE A 73 19.91 7.98 -24.28
CA ILE A 73 18.62 7.29 -24.40
C ILE A 73 18.67 5.84 -23.90
N ASP A 74 19.83 5.18 -24.05
CA ASP A 74 20.06 3.82 -23.58
C ASP A 74 19.88 3.68 -22.05
N VAL A 75 20.15 4.75 -21.29
CA VAL A 75 19.95 4.76 -19.83
C VAL A 75 18.46 4.83 -19.50
N ILE A 76 17.73 5.71 -20.18
CA ILE A 76 16.27 5.89 -20.01
C ILE A 76 15.52 4.60 -20.43
N GLU A 77 16.01 3.89 -21.45
CA GLU A 77 15.42 2.62 -21.91
C GLU A 77 15.40 1.56 -20.79
N ILE A 78 16.42 1.52 -19.94
CA ILE A 78 16.52 0.57 -18.81
C ILE A 78 15.36 0.81 -17.83
N ASP A 79 15.09 2.06 -17.48
CA ASP A 79 14.02 2.43 -16.55
C ASP A 79 12.64 2.12 -17.14
N ILE A 80 12.44 2.38 -18.44
CA ILE A 80 11.19 2.04 -19.14
C ILE A 80 10.95 0.52 -19.14
N LYS A 81 11.98 -0.30 -19.38
CA LYS A 81 11.88 -1.76 -19.27
C LYS A 81 11.56 -2.22 -17.85
N SER A 82 12.15 -1.57 -16.85
CA SER A 82 11.87 -1.84 -15.44
C SER A 82 10.40 -1.56 -15.10
N ILE A 83 9.86 -0.43 -15.56
CA ILE A 83 8.43 -0.08 -15.41
C ILE A 83 7.55 -1.13 -16.09
N TRP A 84 7.87 -1.54 -17.32
CA TRP A 84 7.13 -2.56 -18.05
C TRP A 84 7.06 -3.89 -17.29
N ASN A 85 8.19 -4.37 -16.77
CA ASN A 85 8.24 -5.59 -15.98
C ASN A 85 7.43 -5.49 -14.69
N LYS A 86 7.55 -4.37 -13.96
CA LYS A 86 6.79 -4.11 -12.74
C LYS A 86 5.28 -4.06 -12.99
N LEU A 87 4.85 -3.50 -14.11
CA LEU A 87 3.43 -3.56 -14.52
C LEU A 87 3.01 -5.00 -14.82
N GLY A 88 3.88 -5.78 -15.47
CA GLY A 88 3.75 -7.23 -15.64
C GLY A 88 3.53 -7.99 -14.33
N GLU A 89 4.22 -7.60 -13.25
CA GLU A 89 4.08 -8.21 -11.92
C GLU A 89 2.71 -7.95 -11.28
N ILE A 90 2.07 -6.82 -11.62
CA ILE A 90 0.73 -6.46 -11.13
C ILE A 90 -0.34 -7.31 -11.83
N ILE A 91 -0.17 -7.55 -13.14
CA ILE A 91 -1.11 -8.34 -13.96
C ILE A 91 -0.84 -9.85 -13.92
N GLY A 92 0.28 -10.28 -13.32
CA GLY A 92 0.67 -11.69 -13.20
C GLY A 92 1.29 -12.27 -14.47
N GLU A 93 1.75 -11.43 -15.40
CA GLU A 93 2.43 -11.87 -16.63
C GLU A 93 3.91 -12.20 -16.41
N THR A 94 4.56 -11.55 -15.45
CA THR A 94 5.91 -11.93 -15.01
C THR A 94 5.79 -13.02 -13.96
N TYR A 95 5.80 -14.27 -14.39
CA TYR A 95 5.82 -15.43 -13.52
C TYR A 95 7.08 -15.43 -12.65
N GLN A 96 6.90 -15.15 -11.37
CA GLN A 96 7.86 -15.48 -10.33
C GLN A 96 7.16 -16.49 -9.42
N ASP A 97 7.66 -17.72 -9.37
CA ASP A 97 7.06 -18.85 -8.62
C ASP A 97 6.72 -18.49 -7.16
N GLU A 98 7.45 -17.54 -6.56
CA GLU A 98 7.22 -16.99 -5.22
C GLU A 98 5.86 -16.28 -5.05
N LEU A 99 5.30 -15.67 -6.10
CA LEU A 99 3.98 -15.02 -6.03
C LEU A 99 2.87 -16.06 -5.84
N ILE A 100 2.96 -17.21 -6.52
CA ILE A 100 2.01 -18.32 -6.39
C ILE A 100 2.03 -18.84 -4.95
N ASP A 101 3.21 -19.11 -4.41
CA ASP A 101 3.35 -19.60 -3.04
C ASP A 101 2.80 -18.61 -2.01
N GLN A 102 3.07 -17.31 -2.20
CA GLN A 102 2.53 -16.27 -1.31
C GLN A 102 1.01 -16.10 -1.45
N LEU A 103 0.46 -16.24 -2.66
CA LEU A 103 -0.97 -16.21 -2.92
C LEU A 103 -1.67 -17.38 -2.21
N PHE A 104 -1.15 -18.60 -2.38
CA PHE A 104 -1.70 -19.82 -1.77
C PHE A 104 -1.44 -19.92 -0.26
N SER A 105 -0.43 -19.22 0.27
CA SER A 105 -0.21 -19.12 1.73
C SER A 105 -1.33 -18.41 2.49
N GLN A 106 -2.09 -17.55 1.80
CA GLN A 106 -3.21 -16.80 2.37
C GLN A 106 -4.57 -17.48 2.18
N PHE A 107 -4.64 -18.60 1.44
CA PHE A 107 -5.83 -19.42 1.33
C PHE A 107 -5.77 -20.57 2.32
N CYS A 108 -6.83 -20.77 3.11
CA CYS A 108 -6.96 -21.97 3.94
C CYS A 108 -6.92 -23.21 3.03
N LEU A 109 -6.09 -24.20 3.39
CA LEU A 109 -5.97 -25.48 2.69
C LEU A 109 -7.35 -26.13 2.54
N GLY A 110 -7.89 -26.09 1.31
CA GLY A 110 -9.20 -26.63 1.00
C GLY A 110 -10.16 -25.61 0.41
N LYS A 111 -9.87 -25.15 -0.82
CA LYS A 111 -10.86 -24.96 -1.87
C LYS A 111 -10.18 -25.03 -3.23
#